data_AF-X1KS93-F1
#
_entry.id   AF-X1KS93-F1
#
_cell.length_a   1.000
_cell.length_b   1.000
_cell.length_c   1.000
_cell.angle_alpha   90.00
_cell.angle_beta   90.00
_cell.angle_gamma   90.00
#
_symmetry.space_group_name_H-M   'P 1'
#
loop_
_entity.id
_entity.type
_entity.pdbx_description
1 polymer ?
#
loop_
_entity_poly.entity_id
_entity_poly.type
_entity_poly.pdbx_seq_one_letter_code
_entity_poly.pdbx_strand_id
1 'polypeptide(L)'
;MRSIAALLRQWDWSLFLLILLYMGLPQLYRSYSVYLIGNAIPDTSALATVAQWQFVDLILEVIQETFVLAMFFFVGRAIYSNESPGYPIRTALSIILLFSSVLAAILFALSGSFVDVIGTPQSMQATTSTFLKIKSAGIPLILLSTALVIT
;
A
#
# COMPACT_ATOMS: atom_id res chain seq x y z
N MET A 1 28.00 10.59 27.34
CA MET A 1 26.93 9.63 26.94
C MET A 1 25.61 10.21 27.40
N ARG A 2 24.69 10.56 26.49
CA ARG A 2 23.35 11.03 26.89
C ARG A 2 22.59 9.85 27.50
N SER A 3 21.90 10.03 28.63
CA SER A 3 21.11 8.95 29.24
C SER A 3 19.92 8.61 28.33
N ILE A 4 19.54 7.34 28.27
CA ILE A 4 18.42 6.84 27.44
C ILE A 4 17.11 7.60 27.76
N ALA A 5 16.91 7.97 29.03
CA ALA A 5 15.78 8.76 29.48
C ALA A 5 15.72 10.16 28.84
N ALA A 6 16.87 10.78 28.57
CA ALA A 6 16.92 12.09 27.91
C ALA A 6 16.57 12.01 26.41
N LEU A 7 16.90 10.90 25.76
CA LEU A 7 16.53 10.64 24.35
C LEU A 7 15.04 10.36 24.21
N LEU A 8 14.46 9.53 25.09
CA LEU A 8 13.03 9.23 25.09
C LEU A 8 12.16 10.47 25.34
N ARG A 9 12.65 11.46 26.09
CA ARG A 9 11.92 12.71 26.34
C ARG A 9 11.98 13.70 25.16
N GLN A 10 12.96 13.58 24.28
CA GLN A 10 13.07 14.40 23.05
C GLN A 10 12.28 13.82 21.87
N TRP A 11 11.73 12.62 22.02
CA TRP A 11 10.97 11.95 20.98
C TRP A 11 9.54 12.50 20.87
N ASP A 12 9.08 12.77 19.65
CA ASP A 12 7.70 13.21 19.40
C ASP A 12 6.72 12.03 19.47
N TRP A 13 6.33 11.67 20.69
CA TRP A 13 5.38 10.57 20.96
C TRP A 13 4.03 10.75 20.27
N SER A 14 3.56 11.99 20.11
CA SER A 14 2.31 12.28 19.40
C SER A 14 2.40 11.90 17.92
N LEU A 15 3.50 12.25 17.25
CA LEU A 15 3.73 11.91 15.84
C LEU A 15 3.93 10.39 15.68
N PHE A 16 4.68 9.78 16.58
CA PHE A 16 4.83 8.32 16.62
C PHE A 16 3.49 7.60 16.76
N LEU A 17 2.64 8.03 17.70
CA LEU A 17 1.33 7.42 17.92
C LEU A 17 0.39 7.63 16.72
N LEU A 18 0.44 8.81 16.07
CA LEU A 18 -0.32 9.07 14.84
C LEU A 18 0.10 8.13 13.71
N ILE A 19 1.41 7.97 13.47
CA ILE A 19 1.92 7.05 12.44
C ILE A 19 1.56 5.59 12.79
N LEU A 20 1.70 5.20 14.06
CA LEU A 20 1.37 3.86 14.53
C LEU A 20 -0.12 3.55 14.32
N LEU A 21 -1.02 4.48 14.64
CA LEU A 21 -2.44 4.30 14.39
C LEU A 21 -2.77 4.28 12.89
N TYR A 22 -2.15 5.18 12.12
CA TYR A 22 -2.32 5.25 10.66
C TYR A 22 -1.92 3.94 9.97
N MET A 23 -0.81 3.33 10.37
CA MET A 23 -0.33 2.07 9.78
C MET A 23 -0.96 0.82 10.43
N GLY A 24 -1.16 0.85 11.75
CA GLY A 24 -1.60 -0.31 12.53
C GLY A 24 -3.09 -0.63 12.39
N LEU A 25 -3.96 0.39 12.38
CA LEU A 25 -5.41 0.16 12.29
C LEU A 25 -5.82 -0.54 10.98
N PRO A 26 -5.34 -0.14 9.79
CA PRO A 26 -5.67 -0.83 8.54
C PRO A 26 -5.21 -2.30 8.54
N GLN A 27 -4.04 -2.58 9.12
CA GLN A 27 -3.48 -3.93 9.16
C GLN A 27 -4.27 -4.86 10.08
N LEU A 28 -4.71 -4.36 11.23
CA LEU A 28 -5.60 -5.10 12.13
C LEU A 28 -6.95 -5.37 11.46
N TYR A 29 -7.52 -4.36 10.81
CA TYR A 29 -8.79 -4.51 10.07
C TYR A 29 -8.69 -5.54 8.95
N ARG A 30 -7.61 -5.50 8.17
CA ARG A 30 -7.36 -6.45 7.09
C ARG A 30 -7.24 -7.88 7.62
N SER A 31 -6.44 -8.07 8.67
CA SER A 31 -6.23 -9.39 9.28
C SER A 31 -7.54 -9.97 9.82
N TYR A 32 -8.33 -9.13 10.51
CA TYR A 32 -9.63 -9.53 11.03
C TYR A 32 -10.64 -9.84 9.90
N SER A 33 -10.62 -9.06 8.81
CA SER A 33 -11.48 -9.28 7.65
C SER A 33 -11.17 -10.61 6.97
N VAL A 34 -9.90 -10.99 6.83
CA VAL A 34 -9.51 -12.30 6.27
C VAL A 34 -9.99 -13.43 7.17
N TYR A 35 -9.84 -13.30 8.50
CA TYR A 35 -10.36 -14.28 9.45
C TYR A 35 -11.88 -14.46 9.33
N LEU A 36 -12.63 -13.36 9.22
CA LEU A 36 -14.08 -13.41 9.00
C LEU A 36 -14.44 -14.10 7.69
N ILE A 37 -13.75 -13.80 6.59
CA ILE A 37 -14.00 -14.45 5.30
C ILE A 37 -13.73 -15.95 5.37
N GLY A 38 -12.66 -16.36 6.06
CA GLY A 38 -12.30 -17.77 6.22
C GLY A 38 -13.20 -18.58 7.17
N ASN A 39 -13.84 -17.94 8.14
CA ASN A 39 -14.62 -18.63 9.19
C ASN A 39 -16.15 -18.42 9.08
N ALA A 40 -16.61 -17.31 8.51
CA ALA A 40 -18.04 -16.95 8.46
C ALA A 40 -18.71 -17.26 7.10
N ILE A 41 -17.94 -17.39 6.02
CA ILE A 41 -18.47 -17.77 4.71
C ILE A 41 -18.09 -19.23 4.46
N PRO A 42 -19.05 -20.18 4.41
CA PRO A 42 -18.79 -21.61 4.22
C PRO A 42 -18.36 -21.96 2.78
N ASP A 43 -17.79 -20.99 2.06
CA ASP A 43 -17.37 -21.10 0.68
C ASP A 43 -15.84 -21.06 0.63
N THR A 44 -15.23 -22.23 0.53
CA THR A 44 -13.76 -22.43 0.39
C THR A 44 -13.17 -21.62 -0.76
N SER A 45 -14.02 -21.22 -1.69
CA SER A 45 -13.75 -20.44 -2.87
C SER A 45 -13.37 -18.96 -2.55
N ALA A 46 -13.98 -18.36 -1.53
CA ALA A 46 -13.74 -16.96 -1.14
C ALA A 46 -12.33 -16.76 -0.56
N LEU A 47 -11.85 -17.70 0.25
CA LEU A 47 -10.51 -17.66 0.85
C LEU A 47 -9.41 -17.74 -0.23
N ALA A 48 -9.61 -18.58 -1.24
CA ALA A 48 -8.68 -18.70 -2.37
C ALA A 48 -8.59 -17.40 -3.18
N THR A 49 -9.71 -16.71 -3.42
CA THR A 49 -9.72 -15.40 -4.08
C THR A 49 -8.94 -14.34 -3.30
N VAL A 50 -9.09 -14.32 -1.97
CA VAL A 50 -8.36 -13.40 -1.09
C VAL A 50 -6.86 -13.69 -1.07
N ALA A 51 -6.47 -14.96 -1.06
CA ALA A 51 -5.06 -15.37 -1.11
C ALA A 51 -4.38 -14.94 -2.41
N GLN A 52 -5.07 -15.02 -3.56
CA GLN A 52 -4.52 -14.52 -4.82
C GLN A 52 -4.28 -13.01 -4.79
N TRP A 53 -5.18 -12.25 -4.16
CA TRP A 53 -4.96 -10.83 -3.96
C TRP A 53 -3.78 -10.55 -3.02
N GLN A 54 -3.58 -11.35 -1.96
CA GLN A 54 -2.44 -11.16 -1.05
C GLN A 54 -1.10 -11.20 -1.79
N PHE A 55 -0.95 -12.04 -2.82
CA PHE A 55 0.27 -12.05 -3.61
C PHE A 55 0.50 -10.73 -4.36
N VAL A 56 -0.54 -10.20 -5.02
CA VAL A 56 -0.47 -8.89 -5.70
C VAL A 56 -0.18 -7.78 -4.69
N ASP A 57 -0.83 -7.86 -3.54
CA ASP A 57 -0.72 -6.87 -2.47
C ASP A 57 0.70 -6.81 -1.87
N LEU A 58 1.38 -7.96 -1.71
CA LEU A 58 2.79 -8.00 -1.29
C LEU A 58 3.71 -7.29 -2.31
N ILE A 59 3.46 -7.45 -3.61
CA ILE A 59 4.23 -6.74 -4.64
C ILE A 59 3.99 -5.23 -4.54
N LEU A 60 2.73 -4.83 -4.33
CA LEU A 60 2.37 -3.42 -4.15
C LEU A 60 3.02 -2.82 -2.90
N GLU A 61 3.13 -3.59 -1.82
CA GLU A 61 3.82 -3.20 -0.59
C GLU A 61 5.32 -2.90 -0.86
N VAL A 62 6.03 -3.79 -1.55
CA VAL A 62 7.45 -3.57 -1.91
C VAL A 62 7.64 -2.32 -2.79
N ILE A 63 6.73 -2.12 -3.76
CA ILE A 63 6.70 -0.91 -4.60
C ILE A 63 6.48 0.34 -3.73
N GLN A 64 5.52 0.28 -2.81
CA GLN A 64 5.20 1.36 -1.90
C GLN A 64 6.41 1.73 -1.03
N GLU A 65 7.08 0.75 -0.42
CA GLU A 65 8.28 0.99 0.40
C GLU A 65 9.41 1.65 -0.39
N THR A 66 9.58 1.28 -1.66
CA THR A 66 10.55 1.90 -2.56
C THR A 66 10.24 3.39 -2.76
N PHE A 67 8.96 3.75 -2.95
CA PHE A 67 8.56 5.15 -3.08
C PHE A 67 8.74 5.93 -1.77
N VAL A 68 8.42 5.32 -0.63
CA VAL A 68 8.62 5.93 0.69
C VAL A 68 10.10 6.30 0.89
N LEU A 69 11.02 5.39 0.58
CA LEU A 69 12.47 5.63 0.67
C LEU A 69 12.93 6.76 -0.26
N ALA A 70 12.43 6.77 -1.51
CA ALA A 70 12.74 7.83 -2.46
C ALA A 70 12.25 9.20 -1.95
N MET A 71 11.05 9.27 -1.37
CA MET A 71 10.50 10.49 -0.78
C MET A 71 11.35 10.99 0.39
N PHE A 72 11.74 10.11 1.31
CA PHE A 72 12.63 10.47 2.41
C PHE A 72 13.96 11.03 1.91
N PHE A 73 14.53 10.46 0.85
CA PHE A 73 15.75 10.98 0.25
C PHE A 73 15.57 12.40 -0.31
N PHE A 74 14.49 12.67 -1.04
CA PHE A 74 14.22 14.00 -1.61
C PHE A 74 13.92 15.05 -0.53
N VAL A 75 13.08 14.71 0.45
CA VAL A 75 12.75 15.60 1.58
C VAL A 75 13.99 15.88 2.41
N GLY A 76 14.75 14.84 2.75
CA GLY A 76 16.00 14.96 3.50
C GLY A 76 17.02 15.84 2.77
N ARG A 77 17.23 15.62 1.47
CA ARG A 77 18.13 16.45 0.66
C ARG A 77 17.73 17.92 0.66
N ALA A 78 16.45 18.24 0.51
CA ALA A 78 15.97 19.62 0.49
C ALA A 78 16.20 20.34 1.84
N ILE A 79 16.05 19.64 2.96
CA ILE A 79 16.39 20.18 4.29
C ILE A 79 17.88 20.52 4.38
N TYR A 80 18.76 19.67 3.83
CA TYR A 80 20.21 19.92 3.84
C TYR A 80 20.67 20.99 2.84
N SER A 81 19.99 21.18 1.70
CA SER A 81 20.42 22.10 0.64
C SER A 81 19.89 23.54 0.78
N ASN A 82 19.03 23.84 1.77
CA ASN A 82 18.33 25.14 1.91
C ASN A 82 17.50 25.54 0.67
N GLU A 83 17.23 24.58 -0.23
CA GLU A 83 16.37 24.78 -1.39
C GLU A 83 14.91 24.54 -1.00
N SER A 84 13.98 25.18 -1.71
CA SER A 84 12.55 24.92 -1.47
C SER A 84 12.22 23.45 -1.81
N PRO A 85 11.71 22.65 -0.86
CA PRO A 85 11.37 21.25 -1.11
C PRO A 85 10.17 21.07 -2.06
N GLY A 86 9.44 22.16 -2.37
CA GLY A 86 8.18 22.10 -3.09
C GLY A 86 8.28 21.51 -4.50
N TYR A 87 9.31 21.87 -5.28
CA TYR A 87 9.43 21.36 -6.65
C TYR A 87 9.81 19.86 -6.72
N PRO A 88 10.84 19.38 -5.96
CA PRO A 88 11.15 17.95 -5.88
C PRO A 88 9.97 17.10 -5.37
N ILE A 89 9.28 17.55 -4.32
CA ILE A 89 8.12 16.83 -3.75
C ILE A 89 6.99 16.72 -4.78
N ARG A 90 6.62 17.82 -5.45
CA ARG A 90 5.57 17.80 -6.49
C ARG A 90 5.93 16.89 -7.65
N THR A 91 7.20 16.89 -8.05
CA THR A 91 7.70 16.00 -9.10
C THR A 91 7.56 14.53 -8.69
N ALA A 92 7.98 14.20 -7.47
CA ALA A 92 7.89 12.83 -6.96
C ALA A 92 6.43 12.37 -6.80
N LEU A 93 5.54 13.21 -6.26
CA LEU A 93 4.11 12.91 -6.18
C LEU A 93 3.49 12.69 -7.57
N SER A 94 3.90 13.47 -8.57
CA SER A 94 3.43 13.32 -9.96
C SER A 94 3.91 12.00 -10.57
N ILE A 95 5.17 11.61 -10.31
CA ILE A 95 5.73 10.32 -10.75
C ILE A 95 4.98 9.17 -10.08
N ILE A 96 4.72 9.25 -8.77
CA ILE A 96 3.97 8.22 -8.03
C ILE A 96 2.55 8.08 -8.60
N LEU A 97 1.85 9.20 -8.84
CA LEU A 97 0.52 9.18 -9.44
C LEU A 97 0.53 8.56 -10.85
N LEU A 98 1.48 8.95 -11.70
CA LEU A 98 1.58 8.43 -13.06
C LEU A 98 1.88 6.93 -13.04
N PHE A 99 2.91 6.52 -12.30
CA PHE A 99 3.32 5.12 -12.20
C PHE A 99 2.19 4.26 -11.64
N SER A 100 1.56 4.70 -10.55
CA SER A 100 0.48 3.96 -9.91
C SER A 100 -0.76 3.85 -10.79
N SER A 101 -1.08 4.88 -11.57
CA SER A 101 -2.19 4.85 -12.54
C SER A 101 -1.92 3.89 -13.69
N VAL A 102 -0.69 3.86 -14.22
CA VAL A 102 -0.28 2.90 -15.25
C VAL A 102 -0.33 1.47 -14.69
N LEU A 103 0.20 1.25 -13.49
CA LEU A 103 0.15 -0.05 -12.82
C LEU A 103 -1.29 -0.51 -12.59
N ALA A 104 -2.17 0.39 -12.14
CA ALA A 104 -3.60 0.12 -11.97
C ALA A 104 -4.26 -0.27 -13.29
N ALA A 105 -3.99 0.45 -14.38
CA ALA A 105 -4.54 0.15 -15.69
C ALA A 105 -4.06 -1.21 -16.22
N ILE A 106 -2.77 -1.52 -16.05
CA ILE A 106 -2.19 -2.83 -16.42
C ILE A 106 -2.89 -3.94 -15.63
N LEU A 107 -2.94 -3.84 -14.30
CA LEU A 107 -3.56 -4.89 -13.47
C LEU A 107 -5.06 -5.03 -13.71
N PHE A 108 -5.76 -3.92 -13.98
CA PHE A 108 -7.17 -3.93 -14.34
C PHE A 108 -7.42 -4.65 -15.68
N ALA A 109 -6.59 -4.39 -16.68
CA ALA A 109 -6.68 -5.04 -17.99
C ALA A 109 -6.28 -6.52 -17.94
N LEU A 110 -5.25 -6.86 -17.16
CA LEU A 110 -4.72 -8.22 -17.04
C LEU A 110 -5.45 -9.07 -15.98
N SER A 111 -6.42 -8.52 -15.23
CA SER A 111 -7.07 -9.25 -14.11
C SER A 111 -7.69 -10.58 -14.55
N GLY A 112 -8.29 -10.63 -15.74
CA GLY A 112 -8.87 -11.86 -16.29
C GLY A 112 -7.79 -12.90 -16.58
N SER A 113 -6.74 -12.50 -17.30
CA SER A 113 -5.61 -13.37 -17.62
C SER A 113 -4.85 -13.83 -16.38
N PHE A 114 -4.73 -12.99 -15.35
CA PHE A 114 -4.09 -13.35 -14.09
C PHE A 114 -4.85 -14.46 -13.36
N VAL A 115 -6.19 -14.35 -13.32
CA VAL A 115 -7.08 -15.35 -12.71
C VAL A 115 -7.03 -16.68 -13.46
N ASP A 116 -6.89 -16.63 -14.79
CA ASP A 116 -6.74 -17.81 -15.65
C ASP A 116 -5.38 -18.50 -15.44
N VAL A 117 -4.28 -17.72 -15.39
CA VAL A 117 -2.91 -18.25 -15.22
C VAL A 117 -2.72 -18.90 -13.85
N ILE A 118 -3.37 -18.39 -12.81
CA ILE A 118 -3.30 -18.97 -11.45
C ILE A 118 -4.11 -20.27 -11.33
N GLY A 119 -4.91 -20.63 -12.35
CA GLY A 119 -5.68 -21.88 -12.36
C GLY A 119 -6.92 -21.82 -11.49
N THR A 120 -7.56 -20.65 -11.40
CA THR A 120 -8.80 -20.48 -10.63
C THR A 120 -9.94 -21.27 -11.29
N PRO A 121 -10.74 -22.06 -10.52
CA PRO A 121 -11.88 -22.79 -11.07
C PRO A 121 -12.85 -21.89 -11.83
N GLN A 122 -13.38 -22.36 -12.96
CA GLN A 122 -14.26 -21.58 -13.85
C GLN A 122 -15.49 -20.98 -13.15
N SER A 123 -16.00 -21.64 -12.10
CA SER A 123 -17.12 -21.15 -11.28
C SER A 123 -16.80 -19.87 -10.49
N MET A 124 -15.51 -19.55 -10.31
CA MET A 124 -15.03 -18.46 -9.47
C MET A 124 -14.37 -17.31 -10.23
N GLN A 125 -13.93 -17.55 -11.46
CA GLN A 125 -13.11 -16.60 -12.21
C GLN A 125 -13.76 -15.21 -12.34
N ALA A 126 -15.08 -15.16 -12.55
CA ALA A 126 -15.83 -13.92 -12.69
C ALA A 126 -15.80 -13.07 -11.40
N THR A 127 -15.95 -13.72 -10.24
CA THR A 127 -15.93 -13.08 -8.93
C THR A 127 -14.52 -12.60 -8.59
N THR A 128 -13.51 -13.44 -8.79
CA THR A 128 -12.10 -13.13 -8.54
C THR A 128 -11.61 -11.98 -9.45
N SER A 129 -11.98 -12.00 -10.74
CA SER A 129 -11.63 -10.96 -11.70
C SER A 129 -12.25 -9.61 -11.34
N THR A 130 -13.53 -9.59 -10.93
CA THR A 130 -14.19 -8.36 -10.46
C THR A 130 -13.55 -7.81 -9.20
N PHE A 131 -13.22 -8.69 -8.24
CA PHE A 131 -12.53 -8.31 -7.01
C PHE A 131 -11.15 -7.69 -7.30
N LEU A 132 -10.35 -8.32 -8.16
CA LEU A 132 -9.05 -7.81 -8.60
C LEU A 132 -9.19 -6.44 -9.26
N LYS A 133 -10.16 -6.24 -10.16
CA LYS A 133 -10.40 -4.95 -10.83
C LYS A 133 -10.70 -3.82 -9.85
N ILE A 134 -11.59 -4.07 -8.88
CA ILE A 134 -11.94 -3.08 -7.86
C ILE A 134 -10.70 -2.71 -7.05
N LYS A 135 -9.92 -3.71 -6.65
CA LYS A 135 -8.71 -3.50 -5.87
C LYS A 135 -7.61 -2.78 -6.68
N SER A 136 -7.43 -3.11 -7.96
CA SER A 136 -6.49 -2.44 -8.86
C SER A 136 -6.82 -0.96 -9.04
N ALA A 137 -8.11 -0.60 -9.12
CA ALA A 137 -8.53 0.80 -9.21
C ALA A 137 -8.15 1.62 -7.97
N GLY A 138 -7.97 0.96 -6.81
CA GLY A 138 -7.54 1.61 -5.56
C GLY A 138 -6.04 1.87 -5.44
N ILE A 139 -5.20 1.29 -6.31
CA ILE A 139 -3.74 1.39 -6.23
C ILE A 139 -3.23 2.84 -6.23
N PRO A 140 -3.70 3.76 -7.09
CA PRO A 140 -3.22 5.13 -7.10
C PRO A 140 -3.50 5.85 -5.79
N LEU A 141 -4.66 5.59 -5.18
CA LEU A 141 -5.05 6.20 -3.91
C LEU A 141 -4.16 5.70 -2.76
N ILE A 142 -3.88 4.40 -2.71
CA ILE A 142 -3.04 3.82 -1.65
C ILE A 142 -1.62 4.38 -1.72
N LEU A 143 -1.00 4.34 -2.90
CA LEU A 143 0.37 4.81 -3.09
C LEU A 143 0.51 6.31 -2.87
N LEU A 144 -0.46 7.12 -3.31
CA LEU A 144 -0.46 8.56 -3.04
C LEU A 144 -0.70 8.89 -1.57
N SER A 145 -1.62 8.21 -0.90
CA SER A 145 -1.94 8.49 0.50
C SER A 145 -0.71 8.29 1.40
N THR A 146 0.09 7.27 1.10
CA THR A 146 1.34 7.01 1.83
C THR A 146 2.38 8.09 1.55
N ALA A 147 2.53 8.49 0.28
CA ALA A 147 3.46 9.55 -0.09
C ALA A 147 3.12 10.89 0.59
N LEU A 148 1.84 11.21 0.73
CA LEU A 148 1.36 12.43 1.39
C LEU A 148 1.63 12.48 2.90
N VAL A 149 1.72 11.33 3.58
CA VAL A 149 2.07 11.29 5.01
C VAL A 149 3.52 11.69 5.26
N ILE A 150 4.39 11.52 4.24
CA ILE A 150 5.83 11.75 4.34
C ILE A 150 6.22 13.19 3.98
N THR A 151 5.44 13.84 3.11
CA THR A 151 5.69 15.20 2.61
C THR A 151 5.16 16.27 3.53
#